data_AF-A0AA86MZ89-F1
#
_entry.id   AF-A0AA86MZ89-F1
#
_cell.length_a   1.000
_cell.length_b   1.000
_cell.length_c   1.000
_cell.angle_alpha   90.00
_cell.angle_beta   90.00
_cell.angle_gamma   90.00
#
_symmetry.space_group_name_H-M   'P 1'
#
loop_
_entity.id
_entity.type
_entity.pdbx_description
1 polymer ?
#
loop_
_entity_poly.entity_id
_entity_poly.type
_entity_poly.pdbx_seq_one_letter_code
_entity_poly.pdbx_strand_id
1 'polypeptide(L)'
;MVLHSFKEVVQDYIARYRDRANNELASFQMLNSLDEAVERAARAEVDGGRKHDHQWRIPEAVLARAGKELLAKRAQIRKCTGFDSLIELVETTAGSIRGFGELAIYDTAVRIGARLGMEPEFVYLHRGTRKGAKALGLASGGKYLKVGELPAEFTKLRPHEIEDCLCIYAKELARLKRASVNVRAN
;
A
#
# COMPACT_ATOMS: atom_id res chain seq x y z
N MET A 1 12.77 19.92 3.59
CA MET A 1 13.41 19.93 2.27
C MET A 1 12.32 20.14 1.23
N VAL A 2 12.54 21.01 0.25
CA VAL A 2 11.62 21.20 -0.89
C VAL A 2 12.17 20.36 -2.04
N LEU A 3 11.34 19.54 -2.68
CA LEU A 3 11.76 18.62 -3.76
C LEU A 3 11.39 19.24 -5.10
N HIS A 4 12.30 19.32 -6.07
CA HIS A 4 12.11 20.09 -7.31
C HIS A 4 11.79 19.24 -8.54
N SER A 5 11.81 17.91 -8.42
CA SER A 5 11.54 16.99 -9.53
C SER A 5 10.93 15.67 -9.05
N PHE A 6 10.33 14.91 -9.98
CA PHE A 6 9.89 13.54 -9.67
C PHE A 6 11.06 12.63 -9.30
N LYS A 7 12.24 12.87 -9.89
CA LYS A 7 13.48 12.17 -9.53
C LYS A 7 13.82 12.38 -8.06
N GLU A 8 13.76 13.62 -7.58
CA GLU A 8 14.02 13.94 -6.16
C GLU A 8 12.96 13.33 -5.23
N VAL A 9 11.70 13.28 -5.64
CA VAL A 9 10.64 12.56 -4.87
C VAL A 9 10.97 11.09 -4.71
N VAL A 10 11.34 10.41 -5.80
CA VAL A 10 11.72 9.00 -5.76
C VAL A 10 12.98 8.78 -4.91
N GLN A 11 13.97 9.68 -5.02
CA GLN A 11 15.19 9.59 -4.22
C GLN A 11 14.93 9.82 -2.73
N ASP A 12 14.10 10.80 -2.36
CA ASP A 12 13.72 11.05 -0.96
C ASP A 12 12.92 9.87 -0.40
N TYR A 13 12.04 9.26 -1.21
CA TYR A 13 11.34 8.03 -0.83
C TYR A 13 12.33 6.90 -0.50
N ILE A 14 13.27 6.63 -1.40
CA ILE A 14 14.28 5.59 -1.23
C ILE A 14 15.12 5.85 0.03
N ALA A 15 15.57 7.09 0.23
CA ALA A 15 16.45 7.44 1.34
C ALA A 15 15.77 7.38 2.72
N ARG A 16 14.44 7.58 2.79
CA ARG A 16 13.74 7.78 4.07
C ARG A 16 12.74 6.69 4.43
N TYR A 17 12.21 5.97 3.45
CA TYR A 17 11.05 5.08 3.65
C TYR A 17 11.32 3.64 3.21
N ARG A 18 12.10 3.41 2.15
CA ARG A 18 12.35 2.07 1.59
C ARG A 18 12.82 1.06 2.64
N ASP A 19 13.85 1.40 3.42
CA ASP A 19 14.41 0.45 4.39
C ASP A 19 13.37 0.07 5.46
N ARG A 20 12.59 1.04 5.96
CA ARG A 20 11.51 0.77 6.91
C ARG A 20 10.41 -0.11 6.30
N ALA A 21 9.96 0.20 5.08
CA ALA A 21 8.95 -0.59 4.38
C ALA A 21 9.44 -2.02 4.14
N ASN A 22 10.68 -2.18 3.68
CA ASN A 22 11.29 -3.50 3.43
C ASN A 22 11.44 -4.30 4.72
N ASN A 23 11.87 -3.67 5.82
CA ASN A 23 11.99 -4.32 7.13
C ASN A 23 10.63 -4.75 7.67
N GLU A 24 9.59 -3.94 7.49
CA GLU A 24 8.22 -4.34 7.85
C GLU A 24 7.82 -5.61 7.08
N LEU A 25 7.94 -5.63 5.75
CA LEU A 25 7.58 -6.81 4.96
C LEU A 25 8.43 -8.04 5.31
N ALA A 26 9.73 -7.85 5.54
CA ALA A 26 10.62 -8.92 5.99
C ALA A 26 10.17 -9.50 7.35
N SER A 27 9.70 -8.65 8.27
CA SER A 27 9.18 -9.11 9.57
C SER A 27 7.97 -10.04 9.41
N PHE A 28 7.10 -9.80 8.40
CA PHE A 28 5.96 -10.65 8.09
C PHE A 28 6.38 -11.94 7.38
N GLN A 29 7.39 -11.86 6.51
CA GLN A 29 7.96 -13.03 5.83
C GLN A 29 8.53 -14.04 6.83
N MET A 30 9.16 -13.56 7.90
CA MET A 30 9.81 -14.38 8.93
C MET A 30 8.86 -14.95 9.99
N LEU A 31 7.55 -14.69 9.91
CA LEU A 31 6.58 -15.21 10.88
C LEU A 31 6.44 -16.73 10.83
N ASN A 32 6.25 -17.34 11.99
CA ASN A 32 6.26 -18.79 12.16
C ASN A 32 5.08 -19.47 11.48
N SER A 33 3.96 -18.75 11.31
CA SER A 33 2.75 -19.30 10.71
C SER A 33 1.97 -18.29 9.86
N LEU A 34 1.14 -18.82 8.96
CA LEU A 34 0.18 -18.02 8.21
C LEU A 34 -0.86 -17.38 9.15
N ASP A 35 -1.28 -18.10 10.19
CA ASP A 35 -2.30 -17.64 11.14
C ASP A 35 -1.78 -16.41 11.90
N GLU A 36 -0.54 -16.45 12.37
CA GLU A 36 0.15 -15.31 12.99
C GLU A 36 0.26 -14.11 12.02
N ALA A 37 0.61 -14.36 10.76
CA ALA A 37 0.69 -13.31 9.75
C ALA A 37 -0.67 -12.65 9.47
N VAL A 38 -1.75 -13.44 9.39
CA VAL A 38 -3.11 -12.92 9.19
C VAL A 38 -3.56 -12.09 10.38
N GLU A 39 -3.33 -12.56 11.60
CA GLU A 39 -3.70 -11.83 12.82
C GLU A 39 -2.95 -10.49 12.94
N ARG A 40 -1.61 -10.51 12.82
CA ARG A 40 -0.79 -9.29 12.86
C ARG A 40 -1.14 -8.33 11.73
N ALA A 41 -1.34 -8.84 10.50
CA ALA A 41 -1.64 -8.01 9.34
C ALA A 41 -2.96 -7.26 9.53
N ALA A 42 -4.00 -7.95 9.99
CA ALA A 42 -5.31 -7.36 10.25
C ALA A 42 -5.32 -6.38 11.43
N ARG A 43 -4.47 -6.60 12.44
CA ARG A 43 -4.25 -5.64 13.55
C ARG A 43 -3.40 -4.44 13.19
N ALA A 44 -2.87 -4.40 11.96
CA ALA A 44 -1.91 -3.38 11.54
C ALA A 44 -0.69 -3.31 12.47
N GLU A 45 -0.30 -4.44 13.04
CA GLU A 45 0.75 -4.49 14.05
C GLU A 45 2.12 -4.54 13.37
N VAL A 46 2.93 -3.52 13.62
CA VAL A 46 4.33 -3.43 13.21
C VAL A 46 5.26 -3.83 14.35
N ASP A 47 6.55 -3.98 14.04
CA ASP A 47 7.60 -4.32 15.01
C ASP A 47 7.48 -3.49 16.29
N GLY A 48 7.53 -4.19 17.43
CA GLY A 48 7.32 -3.61 18.76
C GLY A 48 5.85 -3.54 19.21
N GLY A 49 4.93 -4.20 18.51
CA GLY A 49 3.52 -4.33 18.92
C GLY A 49 2.70 -3.06 18.71
N ARG A 50 3.25 -2.10 17.96
CA ARG A 50 2.59 -0.82 17.70
C ARG A 50 1.70 -0.93 16.48
N LYS A 51 0.65 -0.13 16.45
CA LYS A 51 -0.23 -0.01 15.31
C LYS A 51 0.38 0.90 14.24
N HIS A 52 0.32 0.49 12.98
CA HIS A 52 0.87 1.24 11.85
C HIS A 52 0.23 2.65 11.76
N ASP A 53 1.06 3.66 11.52
CA ASP A 53 0.65 5.08 11.51
C ASP A 53 -0.51 5.35 10.53
N HIS A 54 -0.50 4.69 9.37
CA HIS A 54 -1.58 4.80 8.36
C HIS A 54 -2.95 4.28 8.84
N GLN A 55 -2.97 3.42 9.85
CA GLN A 55 -4.20 2.76 10.33
C GLN A 55 -4.58 3.17 11.75
N TRP A 56 -3.82 4.08 12.38
CA TRP A 56 -3.96 4.42 13.80
C TRP A 56 -5.40 4.79 14.23
N ARG A 57 -6.18 5.41 13.33
CA ARG A 57 -7.56 5.85 13.60
C ARG A 57 -8.61 4.76 13.48
N ILE A 58 -8.27 3.59 12.95
CA ILE A 58 -9.22 2.47 12.85
C ILE A 58 -9.44 1.93 14.27
N PRO A 59 -10.68 1.75 14.75
CA PRO A 59 -10.90 1.19 16.08
C PRO A 59 -10.34 -0.24 16.20
N GLU A 60 -9.81 -0.60 17.37
CA GLU A 60 -9.26 -1.94 17.59
C GLU A 60 -10.30 -3.04 17.36
N ALA A 61 -11.56 -2.80 17.77
CA ALA A 61 -12.66 -3.73 17.54
C ALA A 61 -12.89 -4.02 16.04
N VAL A 62 -12.64 -3.04 15.16
CA VAL A 62 -12.77 -3.22 13.70
C VAL A 62 -11.66 -4.11 13.17
N LEU A 63 -10.41 -3.87 13.61
CA LEU A 63 -9.26 -4.67 13.20
C LEU A 63 -9.31 -6.11 13.73
N ALA A 64 -9.68 -6.28 15.01
CA ALA A 64 -9.86 -7.59 15.60
C ALA A 64 -10.96 -8.39 14.89
N ARG A 65 -12.05 -7.74 14.49
CA ARG A 65 -13.10 -8.36 13.69
C ARG A 65 -12.59 -8.79 12.32
N ALA A 66 -11.88 -7.91 11.61
CA ALA A 66 -11.28 -8.25 10.31
C ALA A 66 -10.31 -9.44 10.43
N GLY A 67 -9.46 -9.46 11.45
CA GLY A 67 -8.53 -10.57 11.71
C GLY A 67 -9.26 -11.90 11.94
N LYS A 68 -10.33 -11.89 12.74
CA LYS A 68 -11.16 -13.09 12.96
C LYS A 68 -11.80 -13.61 11.67
N GLU A 69 -12.36 -12.71 10.86
CA GLU A 69 -13.01 -13.09 9.60
C GLU A 69 -11.99 -13.64 8.57
N LEU A 70 -10.80 -13.03 8.49
CA LEU A 70 -9.71 -13.50 7.62
C LEU A 70 -9.10 -14.82 8.08
N LEU A 71 -8.92 -15.02 9.39
CA LEU A 71 -8.39 -16.27 9.95
C LEU A 71 -9.35 -17.46 9.69
N ALA A 72 -10.66 -17.20 9.69
CA ALA A 72 -11.66 -18.19 9.27
C ALA A 72 -11.52 -18.58 7.79
N LYS A 73 -10.88 -17.74 6.97
CA LYS A 73 -10.58 -17.98 5.54
C LYS A 73 -9.15 -18.44 5.26
N ARG A 74 -8.35 -18.78 6.27
CA ARG A 74 -6.93 -19.19 6.12
C ARG A 74 -6.68 -20.29 5.08
N ALA A 75 -7.62 -21.24 4.94
CA ALA A 75 -7.52 -22.30 3.94
C ALA A 75 -7.69 -21.79 2.51
N GLN A 76 -8.53 -20.76 2.29
CA GLN A 76 -8.61 -20.06 1.01
C GLN A 76 -7.40 -19.17 0.78
N ILE A 77 -6.92 -18.45 1.80
CA ILE A 77 -5.72 -17.61 1.72
C ILE A 77 -4.52 -18.43 1.23
N ARG A 78 -4.33 -19.64 1.77
CA ARG A 78 -3.25 -20.55 1.34
C ARG A 78 -3.36 -21.00 -0.12
N LYS A 79 -4.56 -20.98 -0.70
CA LYS A 79 -4.84 -21.40 -2.09
C LYS A 79 -4.72 -20.26 -3.10
N CYS A 80 -4.57 -19.02 -2.65
CA CYS A 80 -4.29 -17.90 -3.55
C CYS A 80 -3.03 -18.20 -4.38
N THR A 81 -3.05 -17.87 -5.66
CA THR A 81 -1.94 -18.14 -6.60
C THR A 81 -1.16 -16.88 -6.96
N GLY A 82 -1.57 -15.73 -6.41
CA GLY A 82 -0.96 -14.44 -6.66
C GLY A 82 -1.65 -13.34 -5.86
N PHE A 83 -1.04 -12.15 -5.88
CA PHE A 83 -1.48 -11.02 -5.08
C PHE A 83 -2.92 -10.57 -5.40
N ASP A 84 -3.31 -10.56 -6.68
CA ASP A 84 -4.65 -10.18 -7.12
C ASP A 84 -5.75 -11.04 -6.47
N SER A 85 -5.56 -12.37 -6.46
CA SER A 85 -6.50 -13.29 -5.80
C SER A 85 -6.51 -13.14 -4.28
N LEU A 86 -5.38 -12.72 -3.69
CA LEU A 86 -5.26 -12.49 -2.25
C LEU A 86 -5.99 -11.21 -1.85
N ILE A 87 -5.77 -10.10 -2.54
CA ILE A 87 -6.43 -8.83 -2.21
C ILE A 87 -7.94 -8.90 -2.46
N GLU A 88 -8.39 -9.62 -3.49
CA GLU A 88 -9.81 -9.87 -3.72
C GLU A 88 -10.42 -10.68 -2.57
N LEU A 89 -9.72 -11.71 -2.06
CA LEU A 89 -10.17 -12.47 -0.91
C LEU A 89 -10.25 -11.60 0.36
N VAL A 90 -9.29 -10.70 0.57
CA VAL A 90 -9.31 -9.76 1.71
C VAL A 90 -10.47 -8.77 1.56
N GLU A 91 -10.67 -8.21 0.38
CA GLU A 91 -11.76 -7.27 0.04
C GLU A 91 -13.13 -7.93 0.28
N THR A 92 -13.35 -9.13 -0.26
CA THR A 92 -14.62 -9.85 -0.13
C THR A 92 -14.89 -10.34 1.28
N THR A 93 -13.85 -10.63 2.07
CA THR A 93 -14.00 -11.08 3.46
C THR A 93 -14.25 -9.92 4.41
N ALA A 94 -13.40 -8.87 4.37
CA ALA A 94 -13.39 -7.82 5.39
C ALA A 94 -13.92 -6.46 4.90
N GLY A 95 -14.12 -6.26 3.60
CA GLY A 95 -14.48 -4.96 3.03
C GLY A 95 -15.89 -4.46 3.38
N SER A 96 -16.77 -5.35 3.85
CA SER A 96 -18.09 -4.97 4.38
C SER A 96 -18.03 -4.44 5.82
N ILE A 97 -16.89 -4.60 6.51
CA ILE A 97 -16.70 -4.12 7.88
C ILE A 97 -16.53 -2.59 7.85
N ARG A 98 -17.51 -1.88 8.39
CA ARG A 98 -17.46 -0.42 8.50
C ARG A 98 -16.19 0.03 9.23
N GLY A 99 -15.38 0.85 8.55
CA GLY A 99 -14.11 1.37 9.07
C GLY A 99 -12.87 0.62 8.55
N PHE A 100 -13.04 -0.52 7.90
CA PHE A 100 -11.97 -1.29 7.25
C PHE A 100 -11.95 -1.00 5.73
N GLY A 101 -11.49 0.21 5.36
CA GLY A 101 -11.55 0.69 3.98
C GLY A 101 -10.42 0.19 3.08
N GLU A 102 -10.40 0.65 1.81
CA GLU A 102 -9.45 0.24 0.75
C GLU A 102 -7.98 0.21 1.20
N LEU A 103 -7.54 1.20 1.99
CA LEU A 103 -6.18 1.24 2.53
C LEU A 103 -5.90 0.07 3.49
N ALA A 104 -6.82 -0.21 4.42
CA ALA A 104 -6.65 -1.30 5.37
C ALA A 104 -6.67 -2.66 4.66
N ILE A 105 -7.53 -2.81 3.65
CA ILE A 105 -7.57 -3.99 2.77
C ILE A 105 -6.23 -4.17 2.07
N TYR A 106 -5.72 -3.11 1.42
CA TYR A 106 -4.45 -3.17 0.70
C TYR A 106 -3.28 -3.53 1.61
N ASP A 107 -3.06 -2.78 2.69
CA ASP A 107 -1.93 -3.05 3.59
C ASP A 107 -2.01 -4.45 4.22
N THR A 108 -3.23 -4.92 4.53
CA THR A 108 -3.43 -6.27 5.07
C THR A 108 -3.06 -7.33 4.03
N ALA A 109 -3.48 -7.14 2.78
CA ALA A 109 -3.12 -8.03 1.68
C ALA A 109 -1.60 -8.02 1.43
N VAL A 110 -0.95 -6.85 1.46
CA VAL A 110 0.52 -6.71 1.32
C VAL A 110 1.26 -7.47 2.41
N ARG A 111 0.85 -7.33 3.67
CA ARG A 111 1.47 -8.01 4.81
C ARG A 111 1.28 -9.53 4.77
N ILE A 112 0.07 -10.01 4.44
CA ILE A 112 -0.18 -11.45 4.25
C ILE A 112 0.61 -11.96 3.03
N GLY A 113 0.64 -11.17 1.95
CA GLY A 113 1.38 -11.47 0.73
C GLY A 113 2.87 -11.66 0.98
N ALA A 114 3.48 -10.81 1.81
CA ALA A 114 4.88 -10.96 2.22
C ALA A 114 5.16 -12.33 2.88
N ARG A 115 4.23 -12.86 3.69
CA ARG A 115 4.35 -14.21 4.27
C ARG A 115 4.24 -15.32 3.23
N LEU A 116 3.46 -15.09 2.18
CA LEU A 116 3.19 -16.06 1.12
C LEU A 116 4.15 -15.93 -0.08
N GLY A 117 5.05 -14.94 -0.08
CA GLY A 117 5.90 -14.63 -1.24
C GLY A 117 5.11 -14.04 -2.42
N MET A 118 3.98 -13.37 -2.15
CA MET A 118 3.13 -12.73 -3.14
C MET A 118 3.29 -11.21 -3.07
N GLU A 119 3.87 -10.63 -4.12
CA GLU A 119 4.01 -9.18 -4.25
C GLU A 119 2.96 -8.60 -5.23
N PRO A 120 2.51 -7.35 -5.04
CA PRO A 120 1.65 -6.69 -6.01
C PRO A 120 2.34 -6.52 -7.36
N GLU A 121 1.66 -6.86 -8.46
CA GLU A 121 2.13 -6.58 -9.82
C GLU A 121 1.75 -5.17 -10.29
N PHE A 122 0.64 -4.65 -9.74
CA PHE A 122 0.10 -3.33 -10.05
C PHE A 122 0.18 -2.38 -8.85
N VAL A 123 0.08 -1.08 -9.15
CA VAL A 123 -0.02 -0.04 -8.13
C VAL A 123 -1.48 0.14 -7.76
N TYR A 124 -1.93 -0.48 -6.67
CA TYR A 124 -3.32 -0.42 -6.25
C TYR A 124 -3.70 0.97 -5.72
N LEU A 125 -4.93 1.37 -6.04
CA LEU A 125 -5.44 2.70 -5.75
C LEU A 125 -6.44 2.66 -4.59
N HIS A 126 -6.09 3.34 -3.50
CA HIS A 126 -7.01 3.73 -2.42
C HIS A 126 -7.06 5.26 -2.30
N ARG A 127 -7.87 5.79 -1.38
CA ARG A 127 -8.04 7.24 -1.18
C ARG A 127 -6.73 8.06 -1.16
N GLY A 128 -5.65 7.51 -0.58
CA GLY A 128 -4.34 8.16 -0.51
C GLY A 128 -3.66 8.23 -1.88
N THR A 129 -3.41 7.07 -2.48
CA THR A 129 -2.75 6.96 -3.79
C THR A 129 -3.55 7.52 -4.95
N ARG A 130 -4.88 7.51 -4.89
CA ARG A 130 -5.73 8.24 -5.86
C ARG A 130 -5.38 9.72 -5.90
N LYS A 131 -4.95 10.34 -4.79
CA LYS A 131 -4.51 11.75 -4.79
C LYS A 131 -3.17 11.91 -5.50
N GLY A 132 -2.21 11.02 -5.25
CA GLY A 132 -0.92 11.01 -5.95
C GLY A 132 -1.08 10.76 -7.45
N ALA A 133 -1.89 9.78 -7.84
CA ALA A 133 -2.23 9.50 -9.24
C ALA A 133 -2.85 10.73 -9.93
N LYS A 134 -3.86 11.36 -9.31
CA LYS A 134 -4.45 12.61 -9.83
C LYS A 134 -3.43 13.73 -9.96
N ALA A 135 -2.52 13.85 -8.98
CA ALA A 135 -1.48 14.86 -9.00
C ALA A 135 -0.50 14.69 -10.17
N LEU A 136 -0.26 13.46 -10.62
CA LEU A 136 0.52 13.17 -11.82
C LEU A 136 -0.26 13.39 -13.12
N GLY A 137 -1.58 13.50 -13.05
CA GLY A 137 -2.49 13.57 -14.20
C GLY A 137 -2.91 12.21 -14.74
N LEU A 138 -2.82 11.16 -13.92
CA LEU A 138 -3.18 9.78 -14.28
C LEU A 138 -4.65 9.48 -13.97
N ALA A 139 -5.21 8.51 -14.67
CA ALA A 139 -6.57 8.03 -14.43
C ALA A 139 -6.67 7.39 -13.03
N SER A 140 -7.47 7.98 -12.15
CA SER A 140 -7.59 7.53 -10.75
C SER A 140 -8.90 6.80 -10.43
N GLY A 141 -9.71 6.49 -11.45
CA GLY A 141 -11.03 5.86 -11.29
C GLY A 141 -10.97 4.33 -11.20
N GLY A 142 -9.88 3.71 -11.64
CA GLY A 142 -9.71 2.25 -11.62
C GLY A 142 -9.27 1.69 -10.26
N LYS A 143 -9.12 0.36 -10.18
CA LYS A 143 -8.59 -0.33 -8.98
C LYS A 143 -7.06 -0.19 -8.85
N TYR A 144 -6.35 -0.06 -9.97
CA TYR A 144 -4.89 -0.02 -9.99
C TYR A 144 -4.36 0.76 -11.20
N LEU A 145 -3.06 1.06 -11.18
CA LEU A 145 -2.27 1.53 -12.31
C LEU A 145 -1.20 0.49 -12.67
N LYS A 146 -0.90 0.37 -13.96
CA LYS A 146 0.31 -0.33 -14.41
C LYS A 146 1.52 0.56 -14.18
N VAL A 147 2.66 -0.02 -13.81
CA VAL A 147 3.91 0.73 -13.59
C VAL A 147 4.30 1.58 -14.80
N GLY A 148 4.08 1.07 -16.01
CA GLY A 148 4.35 1.79 -17.26
C GLY A 148 3.48 3.04 -17.51
N GLU A 149 2.41 3.25 -16.74
CA GLU A 149 1.60 4.48 -16.82
C GLU A 149 2.23 5.63 -16.02
N LEU A 150 3.21 5.36 -15.15
CA LEU A 150 3.87 6.36 -14.33
C LEU A 150 5.07 7.01 -15.05
N PRO A 151 5.51 8.21 -14.60
CA PRO A 151 6.77 8.79 -15.06
C PRO A 151 7.94 7.83 -14.87
N ALA A 152 8.90 7.86 -15.79
CA ALA A 152 10.00 6.90 -15.87
C ALA A 152 10.83 6.81 -14.58
N GLU A 153 10.89 7.88 -13.78
CA GLU A 153 11.58 7.91 -12.49
C GLU A 153 11.03 6.88 -11.50
N PHE A 154 9.73 6.57 -11.54
CA PHE A 154 9.07 5.62 -10.64
C PHE A 154 9.40 4.16 -10.95
N THR A 155 9.99 3.85 -12.11
CA THR A 155 10.41 2.48 -12.47
C THR A 155 11.48 1.89 -11.55
N LYS A 156 12.12 2.72 -10.73
CA LYS A 156 13.09 2.32 -9.69
C LYS A 156 12.44 1.80 -8.41
N LEU A 157 11.12 1.92 -8.29
CA LEU A 157 10.33 1.52 -7.14
C LEU A 157 9.51 0.27 -7.49
N ARG A 158 9.35 -0.63 -6.53
CA ARG A 158 8.41 -1.76 -6.63
C ARG A 158 6.97 -1.25 -6.54
N PRO A 159 5.95 -2.00 -7.01
CA PRO A 159 4.56 -1.51 -7.02
C PRO A 159 4.02 -1.05 -5.67
N HIS A 160 4.35 -1.73 -4.56
CA HIS A 160 3.97 -1.26 -3.21
C HIS A 160 4.74 0.01 -2.79
N GLU A 161 6.00 0.17 -3.20
CA GLU A 161 6.75 1.40 -2.95
C GLU A 161 6.20 2.58 -3.74
N ILE A 162 5.73 2.33 -4.97
CA ILE A 162 5.05 3.35 -5.77
C ILE A 162 3.74 3.76 -5.08
N GLU A 163 2.97 2.79 -4.56
CA GLU A 163 1.76 3.08 -3.78
C GLU A 163 2.10 4.03 -2.62
N ASP A 164 3.01 3.62 -1.73
CA ASP A 164 3.41 4.43 -0.58
C ASP A 164 3.90 5.82 -1.01
N CYS A 165 4.73 5.90 -2.06
CA CYS A 165 5.25 7.15 -2.58
C CYS A 165 4.12 8.07 -3.09
N LEU A 166 3.15 7.55 -3.84
CA LEU A 166 1.98 8.32 -4.28
C LEU A 166 1.13 8.80 -3.11
N CYS A 167 1.02 8.00 -2.05
CA CYS A 167 0.26 8.33 -0.86
C CYS A 167 0.94 9.45 -0.04
N ILE A 168 2.24 9.28 0.25
CA ILE A 168 3.07 10.19 1.07
C ILE A 168 3.28 11.53 0.36
N TYR A 169 3.67 11.50 -0.92
CA TYR A 169 4.08 12.70 -1.65
C TYR A 169 2.96 13.36 -2.45
N ALA A 170 1.69 12.97 -2.29
CA ALA A 170 0.56 13.49 -3.08
C ALA A 170 0.53 15.03 -3.20
N LYS A 171 0.83 15.75 -2.11
CA LYS A 171 0.87 17.22 -2.10
C LYS A 171 2.05 17.78 -2.92
N GLU A 172 3.21 17.15 -2.78
CA GLU A 172 4.43 17.58 -3.46
C GLU A 172 4.36 17.29 -4.96
N LEU A 173 3.86 16.11 -5.33
CA LEU A 173 3.55 15.77 -6.72
C LEU A 173 2.61 16.79 -7.37
N ALA A 174 1.59 17.23 -6.64
CA ALA A 174 0.65 18.23 -7.14
C ALA A 174 1.32 19.61 -7.33
N ARG A 175 2.24 19.97 -6.44
CA ARG A 175 3.01 21.22 -6.54
C ARG A 175 3.96 21.18 -7.75
N LEU A 176 4.70 20.09 -7.91
CA LEU A 176 5.60 19.86 -9.03
C LEU A 176 4.87 19.90 -10.37
N LYS A 177 3.70 19.26 -10.47
CA LYS A 177 2.89 19.29 -11.68
C LYS A 177 2.48 20.71 -12.05
N ARG A 178 1.97 21.50 -11.09
CA ARG A 178 1.60 22.91 -11.33
C ARG A 178 2.78 23.76 -11.81
N ALA A 179 3.95 23.59 -11.19
CA ALA A 179 5.16 24.31 -11.62
C ALA A 179 5.57 23.96 -13.07
N SER A 180 5.49 22.67 -13.44
CA SER A 180 5.84 22.22 -14.81
C SER A 180 4.88 22.73 -15.90
N VAL A 181 3.61 22.91 -15.57
CA VAL A 181 2.60 23.45 -16.50
C VAL A 181 2.84 24.94 -16.72
N ASN A 182 3.12 25.69 -15.65
CA ASN A 182 3.34 27.14 -15.74
C ASN A 182 4.60 27.51 -16.54
N VAL A 183 5.64 26.66 -16.51
CA VAL A 183 6.85 26.85 -17.33
C VAL A 183 6.59 26.62 -18.82
N ARG A 184 5.63 25.76 -19.18
CA ARG A 184 5.31 25.46 -20.59
C ARG A 184 4.29 26.43 -21.21
N ALA A 185 3.64 27.27 -20.41
CA ALA A 185 2.63 28.23 -20.84
C ALA A 185 3.19 29.65 -21.08
N ASN A 186 4.47 29.86 -20.80
CA ASN A 186 5.26 31.07 -21.08
C ASN A 186 6.29 30.78 -22.16
#